data_AF-A0A7C7EI38-F1
#
_entry.id   AF-A0A7C7EI38-F1
#
_cell.length_a   1.000
_cell.length_b   1.000
_cell.length_c   1.000
_cell.angle_alpha   90.00
_cell.angle_beta   90.00
_cell.angle_gamma   90.00
#
_symmetry.space_group_name_H-M   'P 1'
#
loop_
_entity.id
_entity.type
_entity.pdbx_description
1 polymer ?
#
loop_
_entity_poly.entity_id
_entity_poly.type
_entity_poly.pdbx_seq_one_letter_code
_entity_poly.pdbx_strand_id
1 'polypeptide(L)'
;MYDIMNRIRLIISNVGLNTFVDIGIVYYVLYRGYLLIRDMRAKQLVKGIVLLVALIPISSIFDLYMVEFILSNTFQVGLIALVIVFQPEIRKALEYLGRTSFSLSTLEKTNETSREIIKEITSAITSLSRQRIGALIIFEKQIGLNDIIESGTLLNANISSGLLINIFIPNTPLHDGAVIIKDYTIKAAGC
;
A
#
# COMPACT_ATOMS: atom_id res chain seq x y z
N MET A 1 15.81 -45.66 12.16
CA MET A 1 16.30 -44.74 13.21
C MET A 1 17.66 -44.12 12.86
N TYR A 2 18.70 -44.91 12.55
CA TYR A 2 20.04 -44.41 12.19
C TYR A 2 20.08 -43.51 10.94
N ASP A 3 19.25 -43.80 9.92
CA ASP A 3 19.20 -42.99 8.68
C ASP A 3 18.66 -41.57 8.92
N ILE A 4 17.65 -41.42 9.78
CA ILE A 4 17.09 -40.12 10.16
C ILE A 4 18.11 -39.30 10.95
N MET A 5 18.83 -39.94 11.87
CA MET A 5 19.86 -39.28 12.69
C MET A 5 21.03 -38.77 11.83
N ASN A 6 21.43 -39.54 10.82
CA ASN A 6 22.47 -39.13 9.87
C ASN A 6 22.01 -38.03 8.91
N ARG A 7 20.75 -38.07 8.43
CA ARG A 7 20.15 -36.99 7.63
C ARG A 7 20.09 -35.68 8.41
N ILE A 8 19.68 -35.73 9.67
CA ILE A 8 19.66 -34.54 10.55
C ILE A 8 21.08 -34.01 10.75
N ARG A 9 22.07 -34.88 10.96
CA ARG A 9 23.47 -34.49 11.13
C ARG A 9 24.07 -33.85 9.87
N LEU A 10 23.71 -34.33 8.68
CA LEU A 10 24.10 -33.77 7.39
C LEU A 10 23.46 -32.41 7.12
N ILE A 11 22.19 -32.21 7.52
CA ILE A 11 21.52 -30.92 7.42
C ILE A 11 22.22 -29.90 8.33
N ILE A 12 22.49 -30.27 9.59
CA ILE A 12 23.13 -29.40 10.57
C ILE A 12 24.58 -29.07 10.19
N SER A 13 25.33 -30.03 9.63
CA SER A 13 26.73 -29.80 9.21
C SER A 13 26.85 -28.88 7.99
N ASN A 14 25.78 -28.75 7.19
CA ASN A 14 25.73 -27.89 6.00
C ASN A 14 25.08 -26.53 6.26
N VAL A 15 24.73 -26.20 7.51
CA VAL A 15 24.25 -24.86 7.87
C VAL A 15 25.43 -23.90 7.89
N GLY A 16 25.70 -23.30 6.73
CA GLY A 16 26.66 -22.21 6.59
C GLY A 16 26.02 -20.85 6.92
N LEU A 17 26.84 -19.79 6.95
CA LEU A 17 26.37 -18.41 7.07
C LEU A 17 25.35 -18.05 5.97
N ASN A 18 25.48 -18.67 4.79
CA ASN A 18 24.54 -18.51 3.68
C ASN A 18 23.11 -18.93 4.04
N THR A 19 22.93 -19.95 4.88
CA THR A 19 21.61 -20.41 5.34
C THR A 19 20.94 -19.36 6.23
N PHE A 20 21.69 -18.67 7.08
CA PHE A 20 21.16 -17.59 7.90
C PHE A 20 20.78 -16.37 7.07
N VAL A 21 21.58 -16.02 6.07
CA VAL A 21 21.26 -14.93 5.13
C VAL A 21 20.01 -15.26 4.32
N ASP A 22 19.91 -16.49 3.79
CA ASP A 22 18.76 -16.95 3.01
C ASP A 22 17.47 -16.94 3.84
N ILE A 23 17.48 -17.53 5.04
CA ILE A 23 16.34 -17.49 5.97
C ILE A 23 16.00 -16.05 6.35
N GLY A 24 16.99 -15.18 6.56
CA GLY A 24 16.80 -13.77 6.87
C GLY A 24 16.09 -13.01 5.74
N ILE A 25 16.49 -13.26 4.49
CA ILE A 25 15.85 -12.67 3.30
C ILE A 25 14.42 -13.18 3.17
N VAL A 26 14.21 -14.50 3.24
CA VAL A 26 12.86 -15.10 3.15
C VAL A 26 11.95 -14.57 4.24
N TYR A 27 12.44 -14.52 5.49
CA TYR A 27 11.72 -13.94 6.62
C TYR A 27 11.32 -12.49 6.37
N TYR A 28 12.27 -11.66 5.91
CA TYR A 28 12.00 -10.25 5.63
C TYR A 28 10.92 -10.09 4.54
N VAL A 29 11.03 -10.85 3.45
CA VAL A 29 10.05 -10.81 2.35
C VAL A 29 8.67 -11.26 2.82
N LEU A 30 8.58 -12.39 3.53
CA LEU A 30 7.31 -12.90 4.06
C LEU A 30 6.70 -11.95 5.09
N TYR A 31 7.50 -11.36 5.98
CA TYR A 31 7.03 -10.40 6.98
C TYR A 31 6.50 -9.11 6.34
N ARG A 32 7.22 -8.56 5.35
CA ARG A 32 6.74 -7.40 4.59
C ARG A 32 5.47 -7.72 3.81
N GLY A 33 5.40 -8.90 3.18
CA GLY A 33 4.19 -9.39 2.52
C GLY A 33 3.00 -9.50 3.48
N TYR A 34 3.22 -10.05 4.68
CA TYR A 34 2.21 -10.13 5.72
C TYR A 34 1.69 -8.75 6.15
N LEU A 35 2.57 -7.77 6.37
CA LEU A 35 2.18 -6.41 6.73
C LEU A 35 1.30 -5.75 5.65
N LEU A 36 1.59 -6.01 4.36
CA LEU A 36 0.76 -5.50 3.26
C LEU A 36 -0.66 -6.10 3.29
N ILE A 37 -0.78 -7.40 3.56
CA ILE A 37 -2.08 -8.09 3.57
C ILE A 37 -2.90 -7.75 4.82
N ARG A 38 -2.24 -7.53 5.97
CA ARG A 38 -2.87 -7.40 7.29
C ARG A 38 -3.92 -6.29 7.35
N ASP A 39 -3.64 -5.17 6.70
CA ASP A 39 -4.41 -3.94 6.84
C ASP A 39 -5.38 -3.71 5.65
N MET A 40 -5.54 -4.71 4.75
CA MET A 40 -6.42 -4.64 3.57
C MET A 40 -7.69 -5.52 3.66
N ARG A 41 -8.71 -5.19 2.85
CA ARG A 41 -9.88 -6.06 2.57
C ARG A 41 -9.47 -7.47 2.09
N ALA A 42 -8.23 -7.63 1.62
CA ALA A 42 -7.61 -8.89 1.25
C ALA A 42 -7.65 -9.97 2.35
N LYS A 43 -7.69 -9.59 3.64
CA LYS A 43 -7.79 -10.55 4.75
C LYS A 43 -9.01 -11.49 4.64
N GLN A 44 -10.15 -10.98 4.18
CA GLN A 44 -11.36 -11.78 4.01
C GLN A 44 -11.22 -12.76 2.84
N LEU A 45 -10.60 -12.31 1.75
CA LEU A 45 -10.32 -13.15 0.57
C LEU A 45 -9.34 -14.28 0.92
N VAL A 46 -8.28 -13.98 1.67
CA VAL A 46 -7.31 -15.00 2.14
C VAL A 46 -8.01 -16.05 3.01
N LYS A 47 -8.87 -15.65 3.94
CA LYS A 47 -9.67 -16.61 4.74
C LYS A 47 -10.55 -17.49 3.86
N GLY A 48 -11.19 -16.92 2.84
CA GLY A 48 -12.00 -17.67 1.88
C GLY A 48 -11.18 -18.69 1.08
N ILE A 49 -10.02 -18.29 0.56
CA ILE A 49 -9.10 -19.18 -0.16
C ILE A 49 -8.60 -20.30 0.75
N VAL A 50 -8.16 -19.98 1.97
CA VAL A 50 -7.70 -20.98 2.95
C VAL A 50 -8.81 -21.97 3.28
N LEU A 51 -10.03 -21.49 3.51
CA LEU A 51 -11.19 -22.35 3.76
C LEU A 51 -11.45 -23.29 2.57
N LEU A 52 -11.45 -22.75 1.35
CA LEU A 52 -11.69 -23.53 0.13
C LEU A 52 -10.61 -24.61 -0.05
N VAL A 53 -9.33 -24.25 0.09
CA VAL A 53 -8.19 -25.19 0.02
C VAL A 53 -8.26 -26.24 1.10
N ALA A 54 -8.72 -25.91 2.31
CA ALA A 54 -8.88 -26.89 3.40
C ALA A 54 -10.05 -27.85 3.16
N LEU A 55 -11.14 -27.39 2.54
CA LEU A 55 -12.32 -28.22 2.29
C LEU A 55 -12.12 -29.28 1.20
N ILE A 56 -11.25 -29.05 0.21
CA ILE A 56 -10.93 -30.03 -0.84
C ILE A 56 -10.42 -31.37 -0.27
N PRO A 57 -9.31 -31.42 0.51
CA PRO A 57 -8.83 -32.68 1.08
C PRO A 57 -9.82 -33.26 2.08
N ILE A 58 -10.58 -32.44 2.81
CA ILE A 58 -11.66 -32.92 3.68
C ILE A 58 -12.71 -33.66 2.84
N SER A 59 -13.18 -33.10 1.72
CA SER A 59 -14.15 -33.78 0.86
C SER A 59 -13.62 -35.10 0.29
N SER A 60 -12.32 -35.18 0.00
CA SER A 60 -11.67 -36.40 -0.47
C SER A 60 -11.60 -37.48 0.62
N ILE A 61 -11.31 -37.11 1.88
CA ILE A 61 -11.27 -38.04 3.02
C ILE A 61 -12.65 -38.66 3.30
N PHE A 62 -13.73 -37.91 3.06
CA PHE A 62 -15.11 -38.36 3.28
C PHE A 62 -15.77 -38.93 2.01
N ASP A 63 -15.01 -39.18 0.94
CA ASP A 63 -15.50 -39.70 -0.36
C ASP A 63 -16.64 -38.86 -0.98
N LEU A 64 -16.64 -37.54 -0.75
CA LEU A 64 -17.66 -36.61 -1.25
C LEU A 64 -17.35 -36.16 -2.69
N TYR A 65 -17.43 -37.08 -3.66
CA TYR A 65 -16.99 -36.84 -5.05
C TYR A 65 -17.58 -35.58 -5.71
N MET A 66 -18.88 -35.31 -5.54
CA MET A 66 -19.52 -34.14 -6.15
C MET A 66 -19.06 -32.83 -5.50
N VAL A 67 -18.84 -32.85 -4.18
CA VAL A 67 -18.34 -31.68 -3.44
C VAL A 67 -16.89 -31.40 -3.83
N GLU A 68 -16.07 -32.44 -3.89
CA GLU A 68 -14.68 -32.33 -4.36
C GLU A 68 -14.63 -31.79 -5.80
N PHE A 69 -15.50 -32.28 -6.69
CA PHE A 69 -15.61 -31.78 -8.06
C PHE A 69 -15.99 -30.28 -8.08
N ILE A 70 -17.00 -29.85 -7.34
CA ILE A 70 -17.40 -28.44 -7.30
C ILE A 70 -16.29 -27.57 -6.72
N LEU A 71 -15.68 -27.98 -5.59
CA LEU A 71 -14.63 -27.22 -4.91
C LEU A 71 -13.37 -27.10 -5.76
N SER A 72 -12.91 -28.18 -6.39
CA SER A 72 -11.72 -28.18 -7.25
C SER A 72 -11.90 -27.30 -8.50
N ASN A 73 -13.05 -27.41 -9.18
CA ASN A 73 -13.36 -26.54 -10.31
C ASN A 73 -13.51 -25.07 -9.88
N THR A 74 -14.16 -24.82 -8.74
CA THR A 74 -14.28 -23.46 -8.19
C THR A 74 -12.92 -22.88 -7.83
N PHE A 75 -12.01 -23.68 -7.26
CA PHE A 75 -10.65 -23.26 -6.97
C PHE A 75 -9.90 -22.90 -8.25
N GLN A 76 -9.99 -23.72 -9.30
CA GLN A 76 -9.30 -23.49 -10.57
C GLN A 76 -9.79 -22.20 -11.27
N VAL A 77 -11.11 -22.04 -11.41
CA VAL A 77 -11.69 -20.80 -12.00
C VAL A 77 -11.45 -19.60 -11.08
N GLY A 78 -11.58 -19.80 -9.77
CA GLY A 78 -11.34 -18.78 -8.76
C GLY A 78 -9.91 -18.26 -8.78
N LEU A 79 -8.91 -19.11 -9.02
CA LEU A 79 -7.51 -18.69 -9.15
C LEU A 79 -7.30 -17.79 -10.38
N ILE A 80 -7.92 -18.13 -11.52
CA ILE A 80 -7.87 -17.30 -12.73
C ILE A 80 -8.55 -15.95 -12.46
N ALA A 81 -9.76 -15.97 -11.90
CA ALA A 81 -10.50 -14.76 -11.55
C ALA A 81 -9.71 -13.89 -10.54
N LEU A 82 -9.04 -14.51 -9.57
CA LEU A 82 -8.19 -13.83 -8.60
C LEU A 82 -7.08 -13.05 -9.31
N VAL A 83 -6.33 -13.67 -10.22
CA VAL A 83 -5.26 -13.00 -10.95
C VAL A 83 -5.78 -11.81 -11.76
N ILE A 84 -6.94 -11.96 -12.42
CA ILE A 84 -7.56 -10.89 -13.21
C ILE A 84 -8.01 -9.74 -12.31
N VAL A 85 -8.69 -10.03 -11.19
CA VAL A 85 -9.17 -9.02 -10.25
C VAL A 85 -8.01 -8.29 -9.59
N PHE A 86 -6.95 -9.01 -9.22
CA PHE A 86 -5.74 -8.45 -8.60
C PHE A 86 -4.73 -7.88 -9.60
N GLN A 87 -5.04 -7.89 -10.90
CA GLN A 87 -4.15 -7.37 -11.94
C GLN A 87 -3.76 -5.90 -11.71
N PRO A 88 -4.70 -4.99 -11.32
CA PRO A 88 -4.35 -3.60 -11.01
C PRO A 88 -3.40 -3.47 -9.82
N GLU A 89 -3.56 -4.28 -8.77
CA GLU A 89 -2.73 -4.28 -7.57
C GLU A 89 -1.31 -4.77 -7.87
N ILE A 90 -1.17 -5.84 -8.67
CA ILE A 90 0.13 -6.32 -9.13
C ILE A 90 0.83 -5.24 -9.94
N ARG A 91 0.10 -4.57 -10.83
CA ARG A 91 0.63 -3.43 -11.60
C ARG A 91 1.11 -2.31 -10.67
N LYS A 92 0.27 -1.86 -9.73
CA LYS A 92 0.63 -0.83 -8.75
C LYS A 92 1.85 -1.23 -7.92
N ALA A 93 1.94 -2.48 -7.45
CA ALA A 93 3.08 -2.97 -6.70
C ALA A 93 4.39 -2.93 -7.51
N LEU A 94 4.35 -3.36 -8.77
CA LEU A 94 5.50 -3.27 -9.67
C LEU A 94 5.86 -1.82 -9.99
N GLU A 95 4.87 -0.95 -10.15
CA GLU A 95 5.09 0.48 -10.29
C GLU A 95 5.76 1.07 -9.04
N TYR A 96 5.36 0.67 -7.82
CA TYR A 96 6.02 1.10 -6.59
C TYR A 96 7.46 0.58 -6.47
N LEU A 97 7.70 -0.68 -6.83
CA LEU A 97 9.06 -1.26 -6.84
C LEU A 97 9.95 -0.58 -7.89
N GLY A 98 9.39 -0.29 -9.07
CA GLY A 98 10.05 0.42 -10.17
C GLY A 98 10.24 1.91 -9.90
N ARG A 99 9.35 2.53 -9.11
CA ARG A 99 9.50 3.86 -8.53
C ARG A 99 10.44 3.83 -7.32
N THR A 100 11.54 3.07 -7.43
CA THR A 100 12.77 3.39 -6.70
C THR A 100 13.22 4.75 -7.21
N SER A 101 12.66 5.76 -6.57
CA SER A 101 12.93 7.17 -6.74
C SER A 101 14.41 7.40 -6.47
N PHE A 102 15.21 7.31 -7.54
CA PHE A 102 16.26 8.29 -7.86
C PHE A 102 15.65 9.69 -8.02
N SER A 103 14.75 10.11 -7.13
CA SER A 103 14.53 11.52 -6.90
C SER A 103 15.75 12.01 -6.12
N LEU A 104 16.76 12.35 -6.89
CA LEU A 104 17.83 13.29 -6.56
C LEU A 104 17.28 14.68 -6.16
N SER A 105 15.99 14.82 -5.86
CA SER A 105 15.39 16.00 -5.25
C SER A 105 15.26 15.89 -3.73
N THR A 106 15.99 14.97 -3.08
CA THR A 106 16.48 15.22 -1.72
C THR A 106 17.50 16.37 -1.77
N LEU A 107 17.07 17.52 -2.28
CA LEU A 107 17.56 18.79 -1.79
C LEU A 107 17.38 18.68 -0.29
N GLU A 108 18.50 18.76 0.43
CA GLU A 108 18.58 18.90 1.87
C GLU A 108 17.67 20.05 2.27
N LYS A 109 16.38 19.77 2.48
CA LYS A 109 15.41 20.75 2.94
C LYS A 109 15.69 20.92 4.41
N THR A 110 16.46 21.96 4.70
CA THR A 110 16.86 22.40 6.04
C THR A 110 15.65 22.42 6.99
N ASN A 111 15.91 22.20 8.27
CA ASN A 111 14.91 22.32 9.35
C ASN A 111 14.15 23.66 9.35
N GLU A 112 14.65 24.69 8.65
CA GLU A 112 14.03 26.00 8.48
C GLU A 112 12.88 25.97 7.46
N THR A 113 13.09 25.41 6.26
CA THR A 113 12.04 25.30 5.22
C THR A 113 10.82 24.53 5.73
N SER A 114 11.06 23.48 6.52
CA SER A 114 9.97 22.71 7.13
C SER A 114 9.15 23.53 8.13
N ARG A 115 9.81 24.37 8.95
CA ARG A 115 9.14 25.22 9.94
C ARG A 115 8.30 26.32 9.29
N GLU A 116 8.81 26.94 8.24
CA GLU A 116 8.07 27.96 7.48
C GLU A 116 6.80 27.37 6.87
N ILE A 117 6.89 26.19 6.27
CA ILE A 117 5.74 25.54 5.64
C ILE A 117 4.70 25.11 6.67
N ILE A 118 5.13 24.57 7.80
CA ILE A 118 4.22 24.25 8.92
C ILE A 118 3.50 25.53 9.38
N LYS A 119 4.21 26.66 9.46
CA LYS A 119 3.62 27.95 9.83
C LYS A 119 2.58 28.42 8.82
N GLU A 120 2.86 28.35 7.52
CA GLU A 120 1.90 28.72 6.46
C GLU A 120 0.64 27.85 6.50
N ILE A 121 0.79 26.53 6.64
CA ILE A 121 -0.34 25.60 6.74
C ILE A 121 -1.17 25.88 8.01
N THR A 122 -0.50 26.04 9.16
CA THR A 122 -1.18 26.31 10.44
C THR A 122 -1.93 27.64 10.40
N SER A 123 -1.34 28.66 9.78
CA SER A 123 -1.96 29.97 9.57
C SER A 123 -3.23 29.84 8.72
N ALA A 124 -3.17 29.11 7.60
CA ALA A 124 -4.35 28.86 6.75
C ALA A 124 -5.47 28.14 7.49
N ILE A 125 -5.15 27.02 8.15
CA ILE A 125 -6.14 26.20 8.88
C ILE A 125 -6.78 27.01 10.01
N THR A 126 -6.00 27.82 10.74
CA THR A 126 -6.53 28.69 11.79
C THR A 126 -7.53 29.71 11.23
N SER A 127 -7.22 30.30 10.07
CA SER A 127 -8.10 31.26 9.40
C SER A 127 -9.39 30.63 8.90
N LEU A 128 -9.30 29.45 8.26
CA LEU A 128 -10.45 28.68 7.76
C LEU A 128 -11.34 28.20 8.90
N SER A 129 -10.76 27.68 9.98
CA SER A 129 -11.47 27.25 11.19
C SER A 129 -12.25 28.40 11.83
N ARG A 130 -11.64 29.59 11.97
CA ARG A 130 -12.32 30.79 12.50
C ARG A 130 -13.53 31.20 11.64
N GLN A 131 -13.46 30.97 10.33
CA GLN A 131 -14.54 31.25 9.38
C GLN A 131 -15.52 30.08 9.23
N ARG A 132 -15.29 28.95 9.91
CA ARG A 132 -16.06 27.70 9.79
C ARG A 132 -16.10 27.15 8.37
N ILE A 133 -15.00 27.30 7.65
CA ILE A 133 -14.81 26.77 6.29
C ILE A 133 -14.15 25.40 6.40
N GLY A 134 -14.74 24.40 5.73
CA GLY A 134 -14.19 23.04 5.67
C GLY A 134 -12.93 23.00 4.82
N ALA A 135 -11.95 22.20 5.25
CA ALA A 135 -10.72 21.99 4.51
C ALA A 135 -10.23 20.55 4.65
N LEU A 136 -9.85 19.93 3.53
CA LEU A 136 -9.29 18.59 3.48
C LEU A 136 -7.91 18.64 2.82
N ILE A 137 -6.87 18.44 3.63
CA ILE A 137 -5.47 18.46 3.16
C ILE A 137 -4.87 17.07 3.39
N ILE A 138 -4.37 16.46 2.33
CA ILE A 138 -3.73 15.14 2.33
C ILE A 138 -2.22 15.32 2.11
N PHE A 139 -1.42 14.72 2.97
CA PHE A 139 0.04 14.70 2.84
C PHE A 139 0.49 13.36 2.30
N GLU A 140 1.08 13.36 1.10
CA GLU A 140 1.69 12.15 0.53
C GLU A 140 2.88 11.73 1.40
N LYS A 141 2.90 10.45 1.79
CA LYS A 141 4.01 9.82 2.52
C LYS A 141 4.74 8.83 1.61
N GLN A 142 4.76 7.55 2.00
CA GLN A 142 5.45 6.50 1.24
C GLN A 142 4.61 5.98 0.09
N ILE A 143 3.29 5.88 0.28
CA ILE A 143 2.35 5.44 -0.75
C ILE A 143 2.05 6.66 -1.61
N GLY A 144 2.54 6.64 -2.85
CA GLY A 144 2.27 7.69 -3.82
C GLY A 144 0.78 7.81 -4.15
N LEU A 145 0.29 9.04 -4.27
CA LEU A 145 -1.12 9.36 -4.48
C LEU A 145 -1.41 9.82 -5.93
N ASN A 146 -0.61 9.41 -6.91
CA ASN A 146 -0.70 9.92 -8.29
C ASN A 146 -2.09 9.74 -8.89
N ASP A 147 -2.73 8.58 -8.67
CA ASP A 147 -4.10 8.31 -9.12
C ASP A 147 -5.12 9.34 -8.61
N ILE A 148 -4.90 9.88 -7.40
CA ILE A 148 -5.76 10.90 -6.78
C ILE A 148 -5.34 12.30 -7.25
N ILE A 149 -4.04 12.53 -7.44
CA ILE A 149 -3.55 13.80 -8.01
C ILE A 149 -4.11 14.01 -9.42
N GLU A 150 -4.27 12.95 -10.20
CA GLU A 150 -4.80 12.97 -11.56
C GLU A 150 -6.32 13.21 -11.63
N SER A 151 -7.08 12.99 -10.54
CA SER A 151 -8.53 13.30 -10.50
C SER A 151 -8.83 14.78 -10.30
N GLY A 152 -7.89 15.54 -9.73
CA GLY A 152 -8.05 16.96 -9.44
C GLY A 152 -7.39 17.90 -10.45
N THR A 153 -7.35 19.19 -10.11
CA THR A 153 -6.63 20.21 -10.88
C THR A 153 -5.17 20.25 -10.45
N LEU A 154 -4.25 19.97 -11.38
CA LEU A 154 -2.81 20.08 -11.16
C LEU A 154 -2.40 21.55 -10.94
N LEU A 155 -1.71 21.82 -9.83
CA LEU A 155 -1.24 23.16 -9.45
C LEU A 155 0.28 23.29 -9.46
N ASN A 156 0.99 22.30 -8.89
CA ASN A 156 2.44 22.35 -8.67
C ASN A 156 2.91 23.69 -8.05
N ALA A 157 2.18 24.16 -7.04
CA ALA A 157 2.37 25.48 -6.45
C ALA A 157 3.10 25.43 -5.10
N ASN A 158 3.85 26.49 -4.79
CA ASN A 158 4.45 26.67 -3.47
C ASN A 158 3.35 26.79 -2.40
N ILE A 159 3.62 26.25 -1.21
CA ILE A 159 2.68 26.34 -0.09
C ILE A 159 2.71 27.76 0.46
N SER A 160 1.56 28.41 0.50
CA SER A 160 1.34 29.67 1.21
C SER A 160 -0.04 29.66 1.85
N SER A 161 -0.18 30.37 2.96
CA SER A 161 -1.43 30.48 3.70
C SER A 161 -2.55 31.08 2.84
N GLY A 162 -2.24 32.14 2.09
CA GLY A 162 -3.19 32.79 1.18
C GLY A 162 -3.70 31.87 0.07
N LEU A 163 -2.82 31.05 -0.53
CA LEU A 163 -3.21 30.09 -1.55
C LEU A 163 -4.12 29.00 -0.98
N LEU A 164 -3.75 28.42 0.17
CA LEU A 164 -4.58 27.41 0.84
C LEU A 164 -5.95 27.97 1.23
N ILE A 165 -6.01 29.20 1.75
CA ILE A 165 -7.28 29.86 2.06
C ILE A 165 -8.13 29.99 0.79
N ASN A 166 -7.56 30.49 -0.31
CA ASN A 166 -8.28 30.70 -1.56
C ASN A 166 -8.79 29.39 -2.17
N ILE A 167 -8.03 28.31 -2.11
CA ILE A 167 -8.46 27.00 -2.60
C ILE A 167 -9.73 26.54 -1.87
N PHE A 168 -9.78 26.72 -0.54
CA PHE A 168 -10.92 26.31 0.27
C PHE A 168 -12.02 27.38 0.38
N ILE A 169 -12.03 28.44 -0.43
CA ILE A 169 -13.18 29.37 -0.41
C ILE A 169 -14.42 28.66 -1.00
N PRO A 170 -15.56 28.62 -0.30
CA PRO A 170 -16.78 27.99 -0.81
C PRO A 170 -17.23 28.57 -2.15
N ASN A 171 -17.89 27.74 -2.97
CA ASN A 171 -18.39 28.10 -4.30
C ASN A 171 -17.28 28.46 -5.32
N THR A 172 -16.08 27.93 -5.14
CA THR A 172 -15.00 28.02 -6.14
C THR A 172 -14.71 26.64 -6.74
N PRO A 173 -14.22 26.55 -7.99
CA PRO A 173 -13.97 25.25 -8.64
C PRO A 173 -12.98 24.33 -7.91
N LEU A 174 -12.09 24.87 -7.08
CA LEU A 174 -11.04 24.11 -6.38
C LEU A 174 -11.44 23.69 -4.95
N HIS A 175 -12.54 24.20 -4.43
CA HIS A 175 -12.99 23.97 -3.05
C HIS A 175 -13.52 22.55 -2.82
N ASP A 176 -14.16 21.98 -3.83
CA ASP A 176 -14.81 20.68 -3.72
C ASP A 176 -13.78 19.56 -3.90
N GLY A 177 -13.27 19.05 -2.78
CA GLY A 177 -12.37 17.90 -2.76
C GLY A 177 -11.16 18.09 -1.84
N ALA A 178 -10.11 17.32 -2.09
CA ALA A 178 -8.88 17.38 -1.31
C ALA A 178 -7.78 18.20 -1.99
N VAL A 179 -6.94 18.83 -1.16
CA VAL A 179 -5.63 19.34 -1.56
C VAL A 179 -4.57 18.30 -1.24
N ILE A 180 -3.75 17.94 -2.23
CA ILE A 180 -2.64 16.99 -2.06
C ILE A 180 -1.31 17.73 -1.98
N ILE A 181 -0.60 17.55 -0.88
CA ILE A 181 0.74 18.07 -0.65
C ILE A 181 1.76 16.94 -0.76
N LYS A 182 2.77 17.14 -1.62
CA LYS A 182 3.89 16.22 -1.82
C LYS A 182 5.19 17.02 -1.93
N ASP A 183 6.24 16.55 -1.26
CA ASP A 183 7.57 17.17 -1.29
C ASP A 183 7.56 18.68 -1.01
N TYR A 184 6.71 19.12 -0.07
CA TYR A 184 6.55 20.54 0.32
C TYR A 184 5.94 21.44 -0.77
N THR A 185 5.20 20.86 -1.70
CA THR A 185 4.51 21.56 -2.79
C THR A 185 3.06 21.10 -2.86
N ILE A 186 2.13 22.00 -3.17
CA ILE A 186 0.74 21.66 -3.49
C ILE A 186 0.73 21.05 -4.89
N LYS A 187 0.47 19.74 -5.00
CA LYS A 187 0.44 19.05 -6.29
C LYS A 187 -0.87 19.27 -7.03
N ALA A 188 -2.00 19.09 -6.34
CA ALA A 188 -3.31 19.27 -6.91
C ALA A 188 -4.34 19.72 -5.85
N ALA A 189 -5.46 20.26 -6.32
CA ALA A 189 -6.63 20.66 -5.53
C ALA A 189 -7.93 20.23 -6.24
N GLY A 190 -9.03 20.12 -5.48
CA GLY A 190 -10.29 19.62 -5.99
C GLY A 190 -10.21 18.15 -6.45
N CYS A 191 -9.39 17.35 -5.76
CA CYS A 191 -9.21 15.92 -6.04
C CYS A 191 -10.32 15.07 -5.42
#